data_AF-A0A7S3T9I5-F1
#
_entry.id   AF-A0A7S3T9I5-F1
#
_cell.length_a   1.000
_cell.length_b   1.000
_cell.length_c   1.000
_cell.angle_alpha   90.00
_cell.angle_beta   90.00
_cell.angle_gamma   90.00
#
_symmetry.space_group_name_H-M   'P 1'
#
loop_
_entity.id
_entity.type
_entity.pdbx_description
1 polymer ?
#
loop_
_entity_poly.entity_id
_entity_poly.type
_entity_poly.pdbx_seq_one_letter_code
_entity_poly.pdbx_strand_id
1 'polypeptide(L)'
;AHLPNLVLIGGPRHNAATRRLAAFWRRVGHAASWSEGGALRLGACEYGGASVGAVLLGPTPGGGLALVVDGSDLRGLRDAIALGEPTIPPMVRSPFTNLVPDYAVTGQCFAAEGHGGLLAGLVRQCLGALERIVLFAAVLLSAPPAAAAAAASLRAPT
;
A
#
# COMPACT_ATOMS: atom_id res chain seq x y z
N ALA A 1 16.50 -14.21 23.81
CA ALA A 1 15.02 -14.29 23.94
C ALA A 1 14.40 -13.84 22.63
N HIS A 2 13.53 -14.65 22.02
CA HIS A 2 12.80 -14.22 20.82
C HIS A 2 11.74 -13.20 21.24
N LEU A 3 11.84 -11.97 20.72
CA LEU A 3 10.82 -10.96 20.90
C LEU A 3 9.60 -11.29 20.02
N PRO A 4 8.38 -11.05 20.50
CA PRO A 4 7.16 -11.40 19.79
C PRO A 4 6.97 -10.53 18.54
N ASN A 5 6.36 -11.11 17.51
CA ASN A 5 5.88 -10.34 16.37
C ASN A 5 4.65 -9.51 16.80
N LEU A 6 4.54 -8.30 16.28
CA LEU A 6 3.49 -7.35 16.64
C LEU A 6 2.55 -7.08 15.46
N VAL A 7 1.26 -6.94 15.75
CA VAL A 7 0.29 -6.36 14.83
C VAL A 7 -0.23 -5.08 15.48
N LEU A 8 0.04 -3.95 14.84
CA LEU A 8 -0.31 -2.62 15.30
C LEU A 8 -1.36 -2.03 14.38
N ILE A 9 -2.50 -1.66 14.94
CA ILE A 9 -3.58 -1.01 14.20
C ILE A 9 -3.56 0.48 14.56
N GLY A 10 -3.58 1.31 13.52
CA GLY A 10 -3.54 2.77 13.59
C GLY A 10 -2.13 3.35 13.55
N GLY A 11 -2.00 4.48 12.87
CA GLY A 11 -0.76 5.23 12.72
C GLY A 11 -0.28 5.93 13.99
N PRO A 12 0.88 6.62 13.93
CA PRO A 12 1.51 7.29 15.06
C PRO A 12 0.63 8.29 15.81
N ARG A 13 -0.35 8.88 15.13
CA ARG A 13 -1.32 9.82 15.70
C ARG A 13 -2.23 9.14 16.72
N HIS A 14 -2.69 7.94 16.42
CA HIS A 14 -3.71 7.23 17.18
C HIS A 14 -3.13 6.13 18.08
N ASN A 15 -1.95 5.59 17.74
CA ASN A 15 -1.34 4.48 18.45
C ASN A 15 0.08 4.84 18.96
N ALA A 16 0.25 4.84 20.28
CA ALA A 16 1.53 5.16 20.93
C ALA A 16 2.63 4.13 20.62
N ALA A 17 2.29 2.85 20.45
CA ALA A 17 3.25 1.82 20.05
C ALA A 17 3.73 2.06 18.61
N THR A 18 2.82 2.38 17.69
CA THR A 18 3.18 2.76 16.30
C THR A 18 4.05 4.01 16.29
N ARG A 19 3.80 4.98 17.18
CA ARG A 19 4.64 6.19 17.31
C ARG A 19 6.08 5.88 17.73
N ARG A 20 6.25 4.97 18.70
CA ARG A 20 7.59 4.51 19.14
C ARG A 20 8.29 3.72 18.02
N LEU A 21 7.55 2.86 17.32
CA LEU A 21 8.06 2.11 16.18
C LEU A 21 8.48 3.04 15.04
N ALA A 22 7.68 4.05 14.71
CA ALA A 22 7.99 5.06 13.69
C ALA A 22 9.26 5.86 14.03
N ALA A 23 9.49 6.18 15.32
CA ALA A 23 10.74 6.80 15.75
C ALA A 23 11.95 5.87 15.57
N PHE A 24 11.78 4.56 15.81
CA PHE A 24 12.81 3.57 15.54
C PHE A 24 13.09 3.41 14.03
N TRP A 25 12.04 3.25 13.22
CA TRP A 25 12.12 3.13 11.75
C TRP A 25 12.85 4.30 11.09
N ARG A 26 12.59 5.54 11.56
CA ARG A 26 13.34 6.72 11.12
C ARG A 26 14.84 6.62 11.41
N ARG A 27 15.24 6.13 12.59
CA ARG A 27 16.66 5.99 12.96
C ARG A 27 17.39 4.93 12.16
N VAL A 28 16.70 3.84 11.78
CA VAL A 28 17.29 2.73 11.01
C VAL A 28 17.16 2.91 9.50
N GLY A 29 16.62 4.04 9.03
CA GLY A 29 16.46 4.32 7.60
C GLY A 29 15.44 3.42 6.90
N HIS A 30 14.38 3.02 7.60
CA HIS A 30 13.30 2.23 7.00
C HIS A 30 12.59 3.01 5.88
N ALA A 31 12.16 2.33 4.82
CA ALA A 31 11.52 2.96 3.67
C ALA A 31 10.20 3.67 4.03
N ALA A 32 9.45 3.09 4.98
CA ALA A 32 8.21 3.68 5.50
C ALA A 32 8.48 4.61 6.69
N SER A 33 7.93 5.82 6.61
CA SER A 33 7.97 6.83 7.66
C SER A 33 6.66 7.64 7.67
N TRP A 34 6.50 8.52 8.64
CA TRP A 34 5.35 9.43 8.72
C TRP A 34 5.84 10.86 8.81
N SER A 35 5.13 11.78 8.15
CA SER A 35 5.35 13.22 8.32
C SER A 35 4.93 13.68 9.72
N GLU A 36 5.32 14.90 10.12
CA GLU A 36 4.80 15.52 11.37
C GLU A 36 3.27 15.65 11.34
N GLY A 37 2.73 15.90 10.14
CA GLY A 37 1.31 15.85 9.83
C GLY A 37 0.73 14.43 9.78
N GLY A 38 1.44 13.40 10.23
CA GLY A 38 0.98 12.02 10.30
C GLY A 38 0.63 11.37 8.95
N ALA A 39 0.96 12.01 7.82
CA ALA A 39 0.80 11.42 6.50
C ALA A 39 1.86 10.34 6.29
N LEU A 40 1.48 9.24 5.66
CA LEU A 40 2.39 8.16 5.36
C LEU A 40 3.37 8.58 4.26
N ARG A 41 4.64 8.20 4.41
CA ARG A 41 5.67 8.40 3.41
C ARG A 41 6.41 7.11 3.11
N LEU A 42 6.56 6.80 1.82
CA LEU A 42 7.43 5.72 1.34
C LEU A 42 8.54 6.33 0.50
N GLY A 43 9.76 6.39 1.06
CA GLY A 43 10.87 7.11 0.44
C GLY A 43 10.53 8.58 0.16
N ALA A 44 10.57 8.97 -1.12
CA ALA A 44 10.23 10.32 -1.55
C ALA A 44 8.72 10.58 -1.70
N CYS A 45 7.90 9.52 -1.77
CA CYS A 45 6.45 9.63 -2.00
C CYS A 45 5.70 9.87 -0.69
N GLU A 46 4.75 10.81 -0.71
CA GLU A 46 3.86 11.09 0.42
C GLU A 46 2.41 10.76 0.05
N TYR A 47 1.73 10.05 0.95
CA TYR A 47 0.34 9.62 0.82
C TYR A 47 -0.48 10.28 1.93
N GLY A 48 -0.85 11.54 1.70
CA GLY A 48 -1.69 12.35 2.60
C GLY A 48 -3.12 12.54 2.11
N GLY A 49 -3.54 11.86 1.05
CA GLY A 49 -4.89 11.97 0.48
C GLY A 49 -5.96 11.35 1.39
N ALA A 50 -7.23 11.69 1.11
CA ALA A 50 -8.38 11.06 1.78
C ALA A 50 -8.49 9.58 1.39
N SER A 51 -9.03 8.76 2.31
CA SER A 51 -9.22 7.31 2.11
C SER A 51 -7.96 6.54 1.73
N VAL A 52 -6.78 7.03 2.11
CA VAL A 52 -5.53 6.28 1.97
C VAL A 52 -5.41 5.27 3.11
N GLY A 53 -5.23 4.01 2.76
CA GLY A 53 -4.92 2.91 3.69
C GLY A 53 -3.52 2.37 3.47
N ALA A 54 -2.91 1.78 4.49
CA ALA A 54 -1.62 1.16 4.37
C ALA A 54 -1.42 -0.06 5.26
N VAL A 55 -0.68 -1.03 4.74
CA VAL A 55 -0.16 -2.19 5.46
C VAL A 55 1.36 -2.15 5.32
N LEU A 56 2.09 -2.12 6.43
CA LEU A 56 3.54 -1.96 6.45
C LEU A 56 4.15 -3.04 7.34
N LEU A 57 5.17 -3.75 6.87
CA LEU A 57 5.93 -4.72 7.63
C LEU A 57 7.35 -4.20 7.84
N GLY A 58 7.85 -4.29 9.07
CA GLY A 58 9.21 -3.88 9.36
C GLY A 58 9.73 -4.40 10.69
N PRO A 59 11.01 -4.17 11.00
CA PRO A 59 11.65 -4.69 12.21
C PRO A 59 11.18 -3.96 13.46
N THR A 60 11.19 -4.64 14.61
CA THR A 60 10.96 -4.01 15.92
C THR A 60 12.28 -3.78 16.67
N PRO A 61 12.32 -2.83 17.63
CA PRO A 61 13.48 -2.65 18.50
C PRO A 61 13.82 -3.94 19.25
N GLY A 62 15.05 -4.41 19.13
CA GLY A 62 15.52 -5.64 19.79
C GLY A 62 15.35 -6.93 18.99
N GLY A 63 14.63 -6.90 17.86
CA GLY A 63 14.41 -8.04 16.97
C GLY A 63 12.94 -8.48 16.88
N GLY A 64 12.57 -9.16 15.78
CA GLY A 64 11.18 -9.51 15.45
C GLY A 64 10.55 -8.56 14.41
N LEU A 65 9.31 -8.84 14.00
CA LEU A 65 8.59 -8.06 12.99
C LEU A 65 7.34 -7.37 13.55
N ALA A 66 7.03 -6.20 13.03
CA ALA A 66 5.79 -5.48 13.27
C ALA A 66 5.06 -5.25 11.96
N LEU A 67 3.80 -5.69 11.92
CA LEU A 67 2.83 -5.34 10.89
C LEU A 67 2.02 -4.13 11.38
N VAL A 68 2.09 -3.01 10.66
CA VAL A 68 1.33 -1.80 10.93
C VAL A 68 0.22 -1.69 9.90
N VAL A 69 -1.02 -1.63 10.35
CA VAL A 69 -2.18 -1.34 9.51
C VAL A 69 -2.64 0.07 9.85
N ASP A 70 -2.47 1.00 8.92
CA ASP A 70 -2.76 2.42 9.09
C ASP A 70 -3.80 2.90 8.07
N GLY A 71 -4.45 4.01 8.40
CA GLY A 71 -5.39 4.69 7.52
C GLY A 71 -5.40 6.18 7.84
N SER A 72 -5.38 6.99 6.78
CA SER A 72 -5.58 8.45 6.87
C SER A 72 -6.92 8.81 7.51
N ASP A 73 -7.94 7.98 7.29
CA ASP A 73 -9.25 8.00 7.91
C ASP A 73 -9.81 6.57 8.08
N LEU A 74 -11.05 6.45 8.58
CA LEU A 74 -11.68 5.16 8.80
C LEU A 74 -11.94 4.37 7.50
N ARG A 75 -12.13 5.05 6.36
CA ARG A 75 -12.32 4.39 5.06
C ARG A 75 -11.00 3.80 4.59
N GLY A 76 -9.93 4.58 4.61
CA GLY A 76 -8.58 4.09 4.30
C GLY A 76 -8.16 2.92 5.19
N LEU A 77 -8.47 2.97 6.49
CA LEU A 77 -8.18 1.85 7.39
C LEU A 77 -8.96 0.58 7.01
N ARG A 78 -10.23 0.71 6.61
CA ARG A 78 -11.02 -0.41 6.11
C ARG A 78 -10.47 -0.96 4.81
N ASP A 79 -10.04 -0.10 3.89
CA ASP A 79 -9.42 -0.50 2.63
C ASP A 79 -8.12 -1.27 2.86
N ALA A 80 -7.31 -0.85 3.85
CA ALA A 80 -6.10 -1.57 4.24
C ALA A 80 -6.39 -2.97 4.82
N ILE A 81 -7.48 -3.12 5.59
CA ILE A 81 -7.93 -4.41 6.13
C ILE A 81 -8.49 -5.29 5.00
N ALA A 82 -9.29 -4.71 4.11
CA ALA A 82 -9.87 -5.37 2.96
C ALA A 82 -8.82 -5.91 1.99
N LEU A 83 -7.60 -5.33 1.99
CA LEU A 83 -6.46 -5.91 1.27
C LEU A 83 -6.13 -7.34 1.73
N GLY A 84 -6.38 -7.66 3.01
CA GLY A 84 -6.19 -8.99 3.58
C GLY A 84 -7.39 -9.91 3.41
N GLU A 85 -8.51 -9.43 2.87
CA GLU A 85 -9.72 -10.21 2.68
C GLU A 85 -9.65 -11.06 1.39
N PRO A 86 -10.24 -12.26 1.39
CA PRO A 86 -10.25 -13.13 0.22
C PRO A 86 -11.06 -12.51 -0.93
N THR A 87 -10.45 -12.38 -2.10
CA THR A 87 -11.02 -11.69 -3.27
C THR A 87 -12.09 -12.48 -4.02
N ILE A 88 -12.19 -13.80 -3.84
CA ILE A 88 -13.21 -14.65 -4.46
C ILE A 88 -13.63 -15.76 -3.47
N PRO A 89 -14.87 -15.81 -2.95
CA PRO A 89 -15.39 -16.99 -2.27
C PRO A 89 -15.66 -18.06 -3.36
N PRO A 90 -14.97 -19.23 -3.41
CA PRO A 90 -14.58 -20.13 -2.32
C PRO A 90 -13.06 -20.28 -2.08
N MET A 91 -12.23 -19.36 -2.60
CA MET A 91 -10.80 -19.35 -2.28
C MET A 91 -10.59 -18.71 -0.90
N VAL A 92 -10.64 -19.54 0.15
CA VAL A 92 -10.46 -19.19 1.58
C VAL A 92 -9.01 -18.77 1.91
N ARG A 93 -8.19 -18.45 0.92
CA ARG A 93 -6.82 -18.00 1.17
C ARG A 93 -6.83 -16.48 1.23
N SER A 94 -6.65 -15.93 2.43
CA SER A 94 -6.29 -14.53 2.57
C SER A 94 -5.06 -14.26 1.68
N PRO A 95 -5.01 -13.19 0.88
CA PRO A 95 -3.89 -12.88 0.00
C PRO A 95 -2.53 -12.83 0.72
N PHE A 96 -2.52 -12.64 2.04
CA PHE A 96 -1.32 -12.68 2.87
C PHE A 96 -0.89 -14.07 3.36
N THR A 97 -1.62 -15.14 3.01
CA THR A 97 -1.31 -16.51 3.48
C THR A 97 -0.03 -17.08 2.90
N ASN A 98 0.44 -16.58 1.76
CA ASN A 98 1.71 -16.99 1.16
C ASN A 98 2.83 -15.95 1.38
N LEU A 99 2.50 -14.64 1.35
CA LEU A 99 3.43 -13.56 1.64
C LEU A 99 2.72 -12.34 2.18
N VAL A 100 3.25 -11.82 3.27
CA VAL A 100 2.91 -10.48 3.76
C VAL A 100 3.78 -9.47 2.99
N PRO A 101 3.21 -8.44 2.36
CA PRO A 101 4.01 -7.41 1.69
C PRO A 101 4.83 -6.61 2.70
N ASP A 102 6.00 -6.10 2.27
CA ASP A 102 6.79 -5.16 3.05
C ASP A 102 6.03 -3.83 3.22
N TYR A 103 5.33 -3.42 2.16
CA TYR A 103 4.34 -2.36 2.21
C TYR A 103 3.27 -2.55 1.14
N ALA A 104 2.06 -2.09 1.42
CA ALA A 104 0.98 -1.90 0.46
C ALA A 104 0.21 -0.64 0.85
N VAL A 105 -0.17 0.18 -0.14
CA VAL A 105 -0.90 1.44 0.06
C VAL A 105 -2.10 1.48 -0.86
N THR A 106 -3.28 1.66 -0.29
CA THR A 106 -4.55 1.81 -1.01
C THR A 106 -4.89 3.29 -1.19
N GLY A 107 -5.63 3.61 -2.26
CA GLY A 107 -6.10 4.96 -2.54
C GLY A 107 -7.62 5.09 -2.52
N GLN A 108 -8.10 6.30 -2.74
CA GLN A 108 -9.53 6.65 -2.74
C GLN A 108 -10.43 5.82 -3.68
N CYS A 109 -9.86 5.24 -4.74
CA CYS A 109 -10.60 4.41 -5.69
C CYS A 109 -10.65 2.93 -5.29
N PHE A 110 -9.98 2.52 -4.19
CA PHE A 110 -9.87 1.11 -3.78
C PHE A 110 -11.25 0.45 -3.58
N ALA A 111 -12.23 1.17 -3.06
CA ALA A 111 -13.59 0.65 -2.90
C ALA A 111 -14.27 0.27 -4.23
N ALA A 112 -13.95 0.97 -5.33
CA ALA A 112 -14.54 0.73 -6.64
C ALA A 112 -13.68 -0.24 -7.49
N GLU A 113 -12.36 -0.14 -7.38
CA GLU A 113 -11.40 -0.85 -8.24
C GLU A 113 -10.79 -2.09 -7.57
N GLY A 114 -11.01 -2.28 -6.27
CA GLY A 114 -10.38 -3.33 -5.47
C GLY A 114 -8.85 -3.23 -5.55
N HIS A 115 -8.21 -4.35 -5.87
CA HIS A 115 -6.74 -4.41 -6.02
C HIS A 115 -6.21 -3.50 -7.16
N GLY A 116 -7.07 -3.06 -8.09
CA GLY A 116 -6.71 -2.06 -9.10
C GLY A 116 -6.44 -0.65 -8.52
N GLY A 117 -7.00 -0.36 -7.34
CA GLY A 117 -6.83 0.92 -6.63
C GLY A 117 -5.61 0.98 -5.70
N LEU A 118 -4.61 0.11 -5.93
CA LEU A 118 -3.35 0.13 -5.20
C LEU A 118 -2.46 1.28 -5.69
N LEU A 119 -2.02 2.14 -4.78
CA LEU A 119 -1.12 3.25 -5.07
C LEU A 119 0.35 2.80 -5.05
N ALA A 120 0.69 1.82 -4.21
CA ALA A 120 2.02 1.23 -4.14
C ALA A 120 1.99 -0.14 -3.45
N GLY A 121 2.92 -1.04 -3.79
CA GLY A 121 3.10 -2.30 -3.09
C GLY A 121 4.43 -2.98 -3.39
N LEU A 122 5.07 -3.53 -2.36
CA LEU A 122 6.27 -4.37 -2.49
C LEU A 122 6.02 -5.74 -1.85
N VAL A 123 5.86 -6.75 -2.68
CA VAL A 123 5.79 -8.16 -2.26
C VAL A 123 7.19 -8.74 -2.39
N ARG A 124 7.90 -8.89 -1.26
CA ARG A 124 9.21 -9.55 -1.24
C ARG A 124 9.01 -11.07 -1.24
N GLN A 125 8.72 -11.61 -2.41
CA GLN A 125 8.69 -13.05 -2.64
C GLN A 125 10.14 -13.54 -2.72
N CYS A 126 10.58 -14.34 -1.75
CA CYS A 126 11.70 -15.27 -1.95
C CYS A 126 11.32 -16.30 -3.02
N LEU A 127 11.29 -15.86 -4.27
CA LEU A 127 11.47 -16.71 -5.44
C LEU A 127 12.73 -16.19 -6.12
N GLY A 128 13.81 -16.97 -6.06
CA GLY A 128 14.85 -16.83 -7.07
C GLY A 128 14.19 -16.91 -8.45
N ALA A 129 14.59 -16.01 -9.35
CA ALA A 129 14.04 -15.82 -10.69
C ALA A 129 12.62 -15.21 -10.76
N LEU A 130 12.56 -13.88 -10.92
CA LEU A 130 11.60 -13.19 -11.81
C LEU A 130 11.89 -11.69 -11.83
N GLU A 131 12.97 -11.34 -12.51
CA GLU A 131 13.44 -9.99 -12.84
C GLU A 131 12.47 -9.16 -13.73
N ARG A 132 11.16 -9.46 -13.81
CA ARG A 132 10.31 -8.95 -14.91
C ARG A 132 8.88 -8.48 -14.60
N ILE A 133 8.44 -8.35 -13.34
CA ILE A 133 6.98 -8.14 -13.10
C ILE A 133 6.54 -6.76 -12.58
N VAL A 134 7.43 -5.80 -12.29
CA VAL A 134 7.01 -4.39 -12.02
C VAL A 134 7.48 -3.43 -13.11
N LEU A 135 7.46 -3.90 -14.36
CA LEU A 135 7.55 -3.06 -15.55
C LEU A 135 6.45 -3.42 -16.56
N PHE A 136 5.23 -3.73 -16.09
CA PHE A 136 4.09 -3.97 -16.98
C PHE A 136 2.91 -3.02 -16.77
N ALA A 137 2.84 -2.29 -15.65
CA ALA A 137 1.84 -1.23 -15.46
C ALA A 137 2.25 0.12 -16.08
N ALA A 138 3.54 0.35 -16.36
CA ALA A 138 4.03 1.62 -16.91
C ALA A 138 4.22 1.63 -18.45
N VAL A 139 4.12 0.48 -19.13
CA VAL A 139 4.33 0.40 -20.60
C VAL A 139 3.01 0.39 -21.40
N LEU A 140 1.85 0.33 -20.74
CA LEU A 140 0.55 0.50 -21.41
C LEU A 140 0.05 1.95 -21.49
N LEU A 141 0.82 2.94 -21.01
CA LEU A 141 0.52 4.37 -21.15
C LEU A 141 1.45 5.14 -22.10
N SER A 142 2.31 4.46 -22.87
CA SER A 142 3.11 5.11 -23.93
C SER A 142 2.82 4.55 -25.32
N ALA A 143 1.66 4.93 -25.86
CA ALA A 143 1.33 4.89 -27.28
C ALA A 143 0.56 6.18 -27.64
N PRO A 144 0.67 6.72 -28.86
CA PRO A 144 1.12 8.10 -29.16
C PRO A 144 0.00 9.16 -29.18
N PRO A 145 0.37 10.46 -29.27
CA PRO A 145 -0.57 11.57 -29.45
C PRO A 145 -1.15 11.56 -30.88
N ALA A 146 -2.09 10.66 -31.14
CA ALA A 146 -2.89 10.67 -32.36
C ALA A 146 -4.37 10.31 -32.12
N ALA A 147 -4.71 9.75 -30.96
CA ALA A 147 -6.09 9.38 -30.62
C ALA A 147 -6.89 10.50 -29.92
N ALA A 148 -6.27 11.64 -29.57
CA ALA A 148 -6.94 12.78 -28.97
C ALA A 148 -7.72 13.66 -29.98
N ALA A 149 -7.52 13.46 -31.29
CA ALA A 149 -8.17 14.25 -32.35
C ALA A 149 -9.45 13.62 -32.94
N ALA A 150 -9.76 12.35 -32.63
CA ALA A 150 -10.92 11.67 -33.23
C ALA A 150 -12.22 11.81 -32.40
N ALA A 151 -12.14 12.24 -31.14
CA ALA A 151 -13.32 12.41 -30.26
C ALA A 151 -14.00 13.79 -30.37
N ALA A 152 -13.46 14.71 -31.18
CA ALA A 152 -13.98 16.07 -31.35
C ALA A 152 -14.85 16.28 -32.62
N SER A 153 -15.09 15.25 -33.44
CA SER A 153 -15.80 15.37 -34.73
C SER A 153 -16.98 14.41 -34.89
N LEU A 154 -17.78 14.22 -33.84
CA LEU A 154 -19.12 13.61 -33.92
C LEU A 154 -20.14 14.47 -33.15
N ARG A 155 -20.22 15.75 -33.51
CA ARG A 155 -21.47 16.54 -33.44
C ARG A 155 -22.04 16.56 -34.87
N ALA A 156 -23.23 15.98 -35.03
CA ALA A 156 -24.07 15.89 -36.23
C ALA A 156 -24.30 17.28 -36.89
N PRO A 157 -24.78 17.42 -38.15
CA PRO A 157 -26.11 16.92 -38.56
C PRO A 157 -26.33 16.57 -40.06
N THR A 158 -27.50 15.97 -40.31
CA THR A 158 -28.37 16.04 -41.52
C THR A 158 -27.78 15.82 -42.91
#